data_AF-A0AAU4F6M4-F1
#
_entry.id   AF-A0AAU4F6M4-F1
#
_cell.length_a   1.000
_cell.length_b   1.000
_cell.length_c   1.000
_cell.angle_alpha   90.00
_cell.angle_beta   90.00
_cell.angle_gamma   90.00
#
_symmetry.space_group_name_H-M   'P 1'
#
loop_
_entity.id
_entity.type
_entity.pdbx_description
1 polymer ?
#
loop_
_entity_poly.entity_id
_entity_poly.type
_entity_poly.pdbx_seq_one_letter_code
_entity_poly.pdbx_strand_id
1 'polypeptide(L)'
;MTGQSLSLEELPVVWRSAILPRQYRPRGPLVEVHLVPAAPGTHHATPDLERTRGELAESGFVGEQPVHAGSSEDGAWAFSTAGESGLAVLSSGQRTCWFPLPEESFDREALALRVAARLTALLAIDLPLPDALAPAIGLDPVAATTTVATRSVRSPGRIRMGTVAAFPADELRRTAREIAEDLVARLAAPLS
;
A
#
# COMPACT_ATOMS: atom_id res chain seq x y z
N MET A 1 7.69 27.83 26.65
CA MET A 1 6.65 27.52 25.64
C MET A 1 6.67 26.02 25.44
N THR A 2 5.62 25.32 25.87
CA THR A 2 5.58 23.86 25.89
C THR A 2 4.95 23.39 24.58
N GLY A 3 5.74 22.81 23.68
CA GLY A 3 5.22 22.16 22.49
C GLY A 3 4.45 20.91 22.91
N GLN A 4 3.12 20.94 22.88
CA GLN A 4 2.34 19.71 22.95
C GLN A 4 2.60 18.94 21.65
N SER A 5 3.33 17.83 21.78
CA SER A 5 3.34 16.82 20.73
C SER A 5 1.91 16.29 20.62
N LEU A 6 1.19 16.72 19.58
CA LEU A 6 -0.09 16.11 19.23
C LEU A 6 0.18 14.62 19.03
N SER A 7 -0.49 13.78 19.80
CA SER A 7 -0.47 12.34 19.57
C SER A 7 -1.09 12.09 18.20
N LEU A 8 -0.26 11.70 17.24
CA LEU A 8 -0.73 11.13 15.98
C LEU A 8 -1.50 9.86 16.34
N GLU A 9 -2.82 9.96 16.36
CA GLU A 9 -3.69 8.80 16.46
C GLU A 9 -3.48 7.97 15.20
N GLU A 10 -2.96 6.73 15.33
CA GLU A 10 -2.69 5.88 14.18
C GLU A 10 -4.01 5.56 13.46
N LEU A 11 -4.14 6.04 12.22
CA LEU A 11 -5.36 5.86 11.45
C LEU A 11 -5.50 4.38 11.05
N PRO A 12 -6.72 3.81 11.09
CA PRO A 12 -6.93 2.39 10.84
C PRO A 12 -6.63 2.01 9.37
N VAL A 13 -5.54 1.28 9.16
CA VAL A 13 -5.13 0.77 7.84
C VAL A 13 -5.84 -0.56 7.55
N VAL A 14 -6.60 -0.62 6.45
CA VAL A 14 -7.16 -1.88 5.93
C VAL A 14 -6.16 -2.52 4.96
N TRP A 15 -5.48 -3.56 5.43
CA TRP A 15 -4.45 -4.27 4.67
C TRP A 15 -5.06 -5.23 3.63
N ARG A 16 -4.38 -5.43 2.50
CA ARG A 16 -4.68 -6.31 1.36
C ARG A 16 -5.22 -7.68 1.76
N SER A 17 -4.69 -8.26 2.84
CA SER A 17 -5.14 -9.55 3.39
C SER A 17 -6.62 -9.58 3.82
N ALA A 18 -7.23 -8.42 4.02
CA ALA A 18 -8.65 -8.22 4.32
C ALA A 18 -9.45 -7.71 3.11
N ILE A 19 -8.79 -7.08 2.13
CA ILE A 19 -9.42 -6.55 0.90
C ILE A 19 -9.72 -7.68 -0.10
N LEU A 20 -8.75 -8.57 -0.31
CA LEU A 20 -8.79 -9.51 -1.43
C LEU A 20 -9.51 -10.82 -1.10
N PRO A 21 -10.14 -11.48 -2.10
CA PRO A 21 -10.87 -12.72 -1.90
C PRO A 21 -9.98 -13.83 -1.33
N ARG A 22 -10.56 -14.72 -0.52
CA ARG A 22 -9.83 -15.77 0.24
C ARG A 22 -8.91 -16.67 -0.59
N GLN A 23 -9.13 -16.78 -1.89
CA GLN A 23 -8.32 -17.55 -2.85
C GLN A 23 -7.02 -16.84 -3.29
N TYR A 24 -6.88 -15.54 -3.04
CA TYR A 24 -5.67 -14.78 -3.33
C TYR A 24 -4.50 -15.29 -2.49
N ARG A 25 -3.41 -15.73 -3.14
CA ARG A 25 -2.20 -16.24 -2.52
C ARG A 25 -0.98 -15.72 -3.31
N PRO A 26 -0.26 -14.70 -2.80
CA PRO A 26 0.96 -14.26 -3.44
C PRO A 26 2.06 -15.31 -3.27
N ARG A 27 2.96 -15.43 -4.25
CA ARG A 27 4.02 -16.44 -4.25
C ARG A 27 5.26 -16.05 -3.46
N GLY A 28 5.55 -14.75 -3.36
CA GLY A 28 6.74 -14.20 -2.72
C GLY A 28 6.44 -13.02 -1.78
N PRO A 29 7.48 -12.43 -1.15
CA PRO A 29 7.35 -11.27 -0.28
C PRO A 29 6.92 -10.03 -1.06
N LEU A 30 5.83 -9.38 -0.62
CA LEU A 30 5.28 -8.20 -1.28
C LEU A 30 5.33 -6.99 -0.36
N VAL A 31 5.84 -5.89 -0.88
CA VAL A 31 5.74 -4.56 -0.27
C VAL A 31 4.32 -4.04 -0.52
N GLU A 32 3.71 -3.49 0.50
CA GLU A 32 2.35 -2.93 0.47
C GLU A 32 2.40 -1.46 0.91
N VAL A 33 1.76 -0.58 0.15
CA VAL A 33 1.74 0.88 0.36
C VAL A 33 0.31 1.38 0.35
N HIS A 34 -0.04 2.24 1.31
CA HIS A 34 -1.37 2.79 1.50
C HIS A 34 -1.36 4.31 1.52
N LEU A 35 -2.48 4.90 1.14
CA LEU A 35 -2.89 6.26 1.44
C LEU A 35 -4.24 6.20 2.17
N VAL A 36 -4.25 6.54 3.46
CA VAL A 36 -5.44 6.45 4.34
C VAL A 36 -6.05 7.84 4.53
N PRO A 37 -7.37 8.05 4.37
CA PRO A 37 -8.02 9.32 4.67
C PRO A 37 -7.78 9.75 6.13
N ALA A 38 -7.38 11.00 6.32
CA ALA A 38 -7.11 11.54 7.66
C ALA A 38 -8.38 11.90 8.46
N ALA A 39 -9.48 12.09 7.75
CA ALA A 39 -10.82 12.27 8.30
C ALA A 39 -11.78 11.28 7.62
N PRO A 40 -12.90 10.91 8.27
CA PRO A 40 -13.97 10.17 7.62
C PRO A 40 -14.50 10.94 6.41
N GLY A 41 -14.18 10.46 5.21
CA GLY A 41 -14.66 11.05 3.97
C GLY A 41 -16.11 10.65 3.65
N THR A 42 -16.68 11.24 2.60
CA THR A 42 -17.85 10.67 1.95
C THR A 42 -17.49 9.33 1.33
N HIS A 43 -18.23 8.28 1.66
CA HIS A 43 -18.01 6.97 1.06
C HIS A 43 -18.22 7.02 -0.46
N HIS A 44 -17.31 6.40 -1.22
CA HIS A 44 -17.50 6.22 -2.66
C HIS A 44 -18.70 5.30 -2.91
N ALA A 45 -19.59 5.70 -3.81
CA ALA A 45 -20.77 4.92 -4.16
C ALA A 45 -20.39 3.68 -4.99
N THR A 46 -21.17 2.60 -4.89
CA THR A 46 -20.91 1.36 -5.65
C THR A 46 -20.73 1.58 -7.16
N PRO A 47 -21.51 2.43 -7.86
CA PRO A 47 -21.29 2.70 -9.29
C PRO A 47 -19.93 3.34 -9.60
N ASP A 48 -19.39 4.17 -8.70
CA ASP A 48 -18.05 4.74 -8.86
C ASP A 48 -16.98 3.67 -8.70
N LEU A 49 -17.14 2.74 -7.76
CA LEU A 49 -16.22 1.61 -7.56
C LEU A 49 -16.28 0.63 -8.75
N GLU A 50 -17.46 0.35 -9.29
CA GLU A 50 -17.65 -0.51 -10.48
C GLU A 50 -16.99 0.07 -11.73
N ARG A 51 -17.06 1.40 -11.92
CA ARG A 51 -16.32 2.13 -12.94
C ARG A 51 -14.81 2.07 -12.68
N THR A 52 -14.39 2.42 -11.47
CA THR A 52 -12.98 2.42 -11.02
C THR A 52 -12.31 1.08 -11.28
N ARG A 53 -13.01 -0.05 -11.07
CA ARG A 53 -12.52 -1.40 -11.40
C ARG A 53 -11.93 -1.53 -12.82
N GLY A 54 -12.53 -0.88 -13.82
CA GLY A 54 -12.02 -0.85 -15.19
C GLY A 54 -10.71 -0.06 -15.27
N GLU A 55 -10.70 1.16 -14.74
CA GLU A 55 -9.53 2.04 -14.69
C GLU A 55 -8.35 1.39 -13.96
N LEU A 56 -8.58 0.68 -12.84
CA LEU A 56 -7.54 -0.05 -12.12
C LEU A 56 -6.95 -1.19 -12.98
N ALA A 57 -7.76 -1.85 -13.79
CA ALA A 57 -7.28 -2.91 -14.69
C ALA A 57 -6.41 -2.36 -15.83
N GLU A 58 -6.70 -1.14 -16.30
CA GLU A 58 -6.00 -0.45 -17.39
C GLU A 58 -4.79 0.39 -16.93
N SER A 59 -4.68 0.64 -15.62
CA SER A 59 -3.68 1.53 -14.98
C SER A 59 -2.19 1.24 -15.25
N GLY A 60 -1.85 0.14 -15.97
CA GLY A 60 -0.48 -0.32 -16.21
C GLY A 60 0.28 -0.76 -14.95
N PHE A 61 -0.33 -0.65 -13.77
CA PHE A 61 0.33 -0.87 -12.48
C PHE A 61 0.90 -2.30 -12.32
N VAL A 62 0.22 -3.24 -12.95
CA VAL A 62 0.46 -4.69 -12.99
C VAL A 62 1.32 -5.13 -14.19
N GLY A 63 1.79 -4.19 -15.00
CA GLY A 63 2.53 -4.46 -16.24
C GLY A 63 1.67 -5.07 -17.34
N GLU A 64 2.31 -5.72 -18.32
CA GLU A 64 1.64 -6.42 -19.43
C GLU A 64 1.00 -7.77 -19.04
N GLN A 65 1.00 -8.12 -17.74
CA GLN A 65 0.43 -9.37 -17.28
C GLN A 65 -1.11 -9.36 -17.38
N PRO A 66 -1.76 -10.51 -17.63
CA PRO A 66 -3.19 -10.64 -17.49
C PRO A 66 -3.65 -10.23 -16.08
N VAL A 67 -4.82 -9.57 -16.02
CA VAL A 67 -5.32 -8.89 -14.83
C VAL A 67 -6.63 -9.52 -14.35
N HIS A 68 -6.73 -9.77 -13.05
CA HIS A 68 -8.00 -10.04 -12.38
C HIS A 68 -8.49 -8.76 -11.71
N ALA A 69 -9.65 -8.26 -12.12
CA ALA A 69 -10.27 -7.08 -11.54
C ALA A 69 -11.67 -7.40 -11.00
N GLY A 70 -12.02 -6.81 -9.86
CA GLY A 70 -13.29 -7.04 -9.16
C GLY A 70 -13.71 -5.83 -8.34
N SER A 71 -14.96 -5.83 -7.89
CA SER A 71 -15.51 -4.81 -7.00
C SER A 71 -16.57 -5.42 -6.07
N SER A 72 -16.81 -4.75 -4.95
CA SER A 72 -17.89 -4.96 -3.99
C SER A 72 -18.34 -3.62 -3.42
N GLU A 73 -19.26 -3.62 -2.46
CA GLU A 73 -19.62 -2.45 -1.66
C GLU A 73 -18.45 -1.90 -0.81
N ASP A 74 -17.45 -2.73 -0.51
CA ASP A 74 -16.27 -2.35 0.27
C ASP A 74 -15.17 -1.68 -0.57
N GLY A 75 -15.16 -1.86 -1.89
CA GLY A 75 -14.09 -1.34 -2.75
C GLY A 75 -14.00 -1.97 -4.14
N ALA A 76 -13.02 -1.50 -4.92
CA ALA A 76 -12.62 -2.05 -6.21
C ALA A 76 -11.13 -2.41 -6.18
N TRP A 77 -10.74 -3.44 -6.95
CA TRP A 77 -9.36 -3.92 -7.01
C TRP A 77 -8.99 -4.47 -8.40
N ALA A 78 -7.70 -4.42 -8.72
CA ALA A 78 -7.10 -5.11 -9.86
C ALA A 78 -5.74 -5.68 -9.48
N PHE A 79 -5.43 -6.90 -9.94
CA PHE A 79 -4.13 -7.53 -9.69
C PHE A 79 -3.71 -8.49 -10.81
N SER A 80 -2.39 -8.55 -11.04
CA SER A 80 -1.74 -9.52 -11.94
C SER A 80 -2.15 -10.97 -11.64
N THR A 81 -2.24 -11.85 -12.64
CA THR A 81 -2.57 -13.28 -12.42
C THR A 81 -1.64 -14.01 -11.45
N ALA A 82 -0.36 -13.60 -11.34
CA ALA A 82 0.54 -14.13 -10.33
C ALA A 82 0.19 -13.71 -8.88
N GLY A 83 -0.62 -12.66 -8.72
CA GLY A 83 -0.96 -12.06 -7.43
C GLY A 83 0.21 -11.31 -6.80
N GLU A 84 1.11 -10.76 -7.62
CA GLU A 84 2.39 -10.20 -7.15
C GLU A 84 2.44 -8.68 -7.22
N SER A 85 1.74 -8.09 -8.20
CA SER A 85 1.43 -6.65 -8.25
C SER A 85 -0.08 -6.43 -8.34
N GLY A 86 -0.55 -5.35 -7.74
CA GLY A 86 -1.96 -4.94 -7.79
C GLY A 86 -2.24 -3.70 -6.98
N LEU A 87 -3.48 -3.23 -7.08
CA LEU A 87 -3.99 -2.02 -6.44
C LEU A 87 -5.48 -2.17 -6.10
N ALA A 88 -5.93 -1.40 -5.11
CA ALA A 88 -7.31 -1.34 -4.67
C ALA A 88 -7.68 0.05 -4.16
N VAL A 89 -8.95 0.42 -4.29
CA VAL A 89 -9.55 1.57 -3.61
C VAL A 89 -10.77 1.09 -2.84
N LEU A 90 -10.83 1.44 -1.56
CA LEU A 90 -11.94 1.09 -0.69
C LEU A 90 -13.04 2.16 -0.73
N SER A 91 -14.27 1.78 -0.38
CA SER A 91 -15.39 2.72 -0.27
C SER A 91 -15.13 3.83 0.75
N SER A 92 -14.25 3.61 1.73
CA SER A 92 -13.78 4.63 2.67
C SER A 92 -12.87 5.71 2.04
N GLY A 93 -12.39 5.52 0.81
CA GLY A 93 -11.40 6.37 0.15
C GLY A 93 -9.93 5.95 0.37
N GLN A 94 -9.67 4.88 1.14
CA GLN A 94 -8.32 4.33 1.27
C GLN A 94 -7.85 3.76 -0.07
N ARG A 95 -6.66 4.18 -0.52
CA ARG A 95 -6.02 3.68 -1.75
C ARG A 95 -4.83 2.82 -1.35
N THR A 96 -4.74 1.61 -1.90
CA THR A 96 -3.74 0.60 -1.55
C THR A 96 -3.08 0.07 -2.82
N CYS A 97 -1.79 -0.24 -2.76
CA CYS A 97 -1.13 -1.05 -3.78
C CYS A 97 -0.07 -1.97 -3.19
N TRP A 98 0.34 -2.96 -3.97
CA TRP A 98 1.42 -3.88 -3.62
C TRP A 98 2.23 -4.30 -4.84
N PHE A 99 3.48 -4.70 -4.59
CA PHE A 99 4.44 -5.12 -5.61
C PHE A 99 5.53 -6.03 -4.99
N PRO A 100 6.28 -6.81 -5.80
CA PRO A 100 7.34 -7.67 -5.28
C PRO A 100 8.45 -6.87 -4.61
N LEU A 101 8.91 -7.33 -3.45
CA LEU A 101 10.22 -6.93 -2.92
C LEU A 101 11.31 -7.36 -3.93
N PRO A 102 12.33 -6.54 -4.22
CA PRO A 102 13.45 -6.96 -5.09
C PRO A 102 14.15 -8.20 -4.51
N GLU A 103 14.50 -9.16 -5.37
CA GLU A 103 15.06 -10.46 -4.93
C GLU A 103 16.52 -10.36 -4.46
N GLU A 104 17.31 -9.44 -5.03
CA GLU A 104 18.78 -9.41 -4.90
C GLU A 104 19.29 -8.75 -3.60
N SER A 105 18.54 -7.82 -2.99
CA SER A 105 18.82 -7.23 -1.67
C SER A 105 17.73 -6.23 -1.25
N PHE A 106 17.66 -5.91 0.05
CA PHE A 106 16.86 -4.78 0.55
C PHE A 106 17.58 -3.45 0.27
N ASP A 107 17.68 -3.07 -1.00
CA ASP A 107 18.12 -1.74 -1.41
C ASP A 107 17.08 -0.71 -0.99
N ARG A 108 17.43 0.10 0.02
CA ARG A 108 16.57 1.15 0.59
C ARG A 108 16.30 2.26 -0.41
N GLU A 109 17.27 2.63 -1.25
CA GLU A 109 17.16 3.74 -2.18
C GLU A 109 16.27 3.37 -3.36
N ALA A 110 16.52 2.20 -3.97
CA ALA A 110 15.70 1.66 -5.05
C ALA A 110 14.28 1.33 -4.57
N LEU A 111 14.12 0.81 -3.36
CA LEU A 111 12.79 0.60 -2.79
C LEU A 111 12.05 1.93 -2.58
N ALA A 112 12.70 2.97 -2.05
CA ALA A 112 12.10 4.29 -1.90
C ALA A 112 11.73 4.92 -3.25
N LEU A 113 12.49 4.68 -4.34
CA LEU A 113 12.10 5.13 -5.69
C LEU A 113 10.81 4.45 -6.14
N ARG A 114 10.69 3.13 -5.93
CA ARG A 114 9.49 2.36 -6.27
C ARG A 114 8.29 2.79 -5.42
N VAL A 115 8.46 2.99 -4.11
CA VAL A 115 7.41 3.47 -3.20
C VAL A 115 6.94 4.88 -3.61
N ALA A 116 7.85 5.81 -3.91
CA ALA A 116 7.49 7.17 -4.37
C ALA A 116 6.63 7.13 -5.64
N ALA A 117 7.07 6.36 -6.66
CA ALA A 117 6.30 6.18 -7.89
C ALA A 117 4.92 5.54 -7.64
N ARG A 118 4.82 4.63 -6.65
CA ARG A 118 3.53 4.03 -6.26
C ARG A 118 2.62 5.02 -5.52
N LEU A 119 3.14 5.88 -4.65
CA LEU A 119 2.37 6.97 -4.02
C LEU A 119 1.78 7.90 -5.09
N THR A 120 2.58 8.32 -6.08
CA THR A 120 2.10 9.12 -7.21
C THR A 120 1.01 8.40 -8.01
N ALA A 121 1.17 7.09 -8.28
CA ALA A 121 0.15 6.31 -8.99
C ALA A 121 -1.18 6.20 -8.22
N LEU A 122 -1.14 6.01 -6.89
CA LEU A 122 -2.36 6.00 -6.06
C LEU A 122 -3.09 7.37 -6.08
N LEU A 123 -2.33 8.46 -6.13
CA LEU A 123 -2.85 9.83 -6.25
C LEU A 123 -3.34 10.19 -7.67
N ALA A 124 -3.17 9.31 -8.65
CA ALA A 124 -3.61 9.47 -10.03
C ALA A 124 -4.87 8.66 -10.39
N ILE A 125 -5.39 7.81 -9.49
CA ILE A 125 -6.67 7.09 -9.68
C ILE A 125 -7.82 8.11 -9.72
N ASP A 126 -8.70 8.02 -10.74
CA ASP A 126 -9.77 8.98 -11.03
C ASP A 126 -11.02 8.78 -10.13
N LEU A 127 -10.78 9.07 -8.86
CA LEU A 127 -11.77 9.22 -7.81
C LEU A 127 -11.49 10.50 -7.04
N PRO A 128 -12.51 11.10 -6.38
CA PRO A 128 -12.31 12.18 -5.43
C PRO A 128 -11.22 11.84 -4.40
N LEU A 129 -10.36 12.81 -4.11
CA LEU A 129 -9.32 12.71 -3.09
C LEU A 129 -9.85 13.34 -1.80
N PRO A 130 -9.65 12.72 -0.62
CA PRO A 130 -9.83 13.38 0.66
C PRO A 130 -8.89 14.58 0.82
N ASP A 131 -9.29 15.56 1.63
CA ASP A 131 -8.51 16.79 1.90
C ASP A 131 -7.08 16.50 2.39
N ALA A 132 -6.91 15.43 3.18
CA ALA A 132 -5.62 14.93 3.61
C ALA A 132 -5.57 13.40 3.66
N LEU A 133 -4.42 12.86 3.30
CA LEU A 133 -4.12 11.43 3.24
C LEU A 133 -2.85 11.14 4.05
N ALA A 134 -2.86 10.07 4.83
CA ALA A 134 -1.76 9.60 5.65
C ALA A 134 -1.15 8.32 5.03
N PRO A 135 0.10 8.36 4.56
CA PRO A 135 0.80 7.20 4.03
C PRO A 135 1.07 6.11 5.08
N ALA A 136 1.00 4.84 4.69
CA ALA A 136 1.46 3.68 5.49
C ALA A 136 2.15 2.63 4.61
N ILE A 137 2.97 1.76 5.22
CA ILE A 137 3.75 0.74 4.49
C ILE A 137 3.84 -0.58 5.27
N GLY A 138 3.94 -1.70 4.56
CA GLY A 138 4.20 -3.01 5.14
C GLY A 138 4.86 -4.01 4.20
N LEU A 139 5.14 -5.21 4.73
CA LEU A 139 5.72 -6.35 4.04
C LEU A 139 4.99 -7.64 4.47
N ASP A 140 4.34 -8.32 3.51
CA ASP A 140 3.55 -9.54 3.74
C ASP A 140 3.56 -10.45 2.49
N PRO A 141 4.02 -11.72 2.58
CA PRO A 141 4.68 -12.36 3.73
C PRO A 141 6.14 -11.89 3.90
N VAL A 142 6.60 -11.77 5.16
CA VAL A 142 8.04 -11.79 5.47
C VAL A 142 8.50 -13.25 5.48
N ALA A 143 8.77 -13.79 4.29
CA ALA A 143 9.62 -14.98 4.18
C ALA A 143 11.01 -14.58 4.71
N ALA A 144 11.56 -15.34 5.66
CA ALA A 144 12.74 -14.94 6.40
C ALA A 144 13.94 -14.70 5.46
N THR A 145 14.32 -13.44 5.27
CA THR A 145 15.47 -12.99 4.47
C THR A 145 16.82 -13.31 5.12
N THR A 146 16.84 -14.23 6.10
CA THR A 146 18.00 -14.61 6.90
C THR A 146 18.39 -16.06 6.60
N THR A 147 19.46 -16.20 5.81
CA THR A 147 20.22 -17.44 5.66
C THR A 147 20.95 -17.80 6.96
N VAL A 148 20.22 -18.26 7.97
CA VAL A 148 20.76 -18.95 9.15
C VAL A 148 20.00 -20.26 9.32
N ALA A 149 20.71 -21.37 9.08
CA ALA A 149 20.13 -22.70 9.21
C ALA A 149 19.74 -23.02 10.67
N THR A 150 18.82 -23.97 10.84
CA THR A 150 18.47 -24.66 12.11
C THR A 150 17.49 -23.99 13.09
N ARG A 151 16.22 -23.75 12.68
CA ARG A 151 15.01 -24.19 13.43
C ARG A 151 13.69 -23.83 12.73
N SER A 152 12.81 -24.80 12.53
CA SER A 152 11.46 -24.58 11.96
C SER A 152 10.46 -24.08 13.02
N VAL A 153 10.43 -22.77 13.28
CA VAL A 153 9.48 -22.02 14.16
C VAL A 153 9.45 -20.55 13.68
N ARG A 154 8.35 -19.83 13.40
CA ARG A 154 6.90 -20.10 13.22
C ARG A 154 6.33 -18.95 12.37
N SER A 155 5.59 -19.25 11.29
CA SER A 155 4.92 -18.29 10.36
C SER A 155 5.84 -17.31 9.61
N PRO A 156 5.59 -16.98 8.32
CA PRO A 156 6.15 -15.77 7.75
C PRO A 156 5.63 -14.56 8.53
N GLY A 157 6.53 -13.68 8.94
CA GLY A 157 6.16 -12.48 9.67
C GLY A 157 5.30 -11.54 8.83
N ARG A 158 4.69 -10.55 9.48
CA ARG A 158 4.14 -9.37 8.83
C ARG A 158 4.73 -8.16 9.50
N ILE A 159 5.41 -7.32 8.73
CA ILE A 159 5.84 -6.01 9.21
C ILE A 159 4.84 -5.00 8.68
N ARG A 160 4.26 -4.23 9.58
CA ARG A 160 3.22 -3.24 9.30
C ARG A 160 3.56 -1.99 10.08
N MET A 161 3.85 -0.91 9.36
CA MET A 161 4.04 0.41 9.95
C MET A 161 2.70 1.15 9.90
N GLY A 162 2.25 1.65 11.05
CA GLY A 162 1.12 2.57 11.11
C GLY A 162 1.38 3.84 10.31
N THR A 163 0.33 4.62 10.09
CA THR A 163 0.39 5.85 9.28
C THR A 163 1.46 6.83 9.76
N VAL A 164 2.10 7.55 8.83
CA VAL A 164 2.84 8.78 9.16
C VAL A 164 1.85 9.95 9.31
N ALA A 165 2.36 11.18 9.42
CA ALA A 165 1.52 12.38 9.37
C ALA A 165 0.59 12.40 8.13
N ALA A 166 -0.57 13.04 8.28
CA ALA A 166 -1.47 13.30 7.17
C ALA A 166 -1.03 14.53 6.38
N PHE A 167 -1.12 14.45 5.05
CA PHE A 167 -0.70 15.51 4.14
C PHE A 167 -1.78 15.78 3.08
N PRO A 168 -1.97 17.02 2.61
CA PRO A 168 -2.76 17.32 1.42
C PRO A 168 -2.23 16.60 0.18
N ALA A 169 -3.11 16.25 -0.76
CA ALA A 169 -2.74 15.48 -1.95
C ALA A 169 -1.64 16.15 -2.80
N ASP A 170 -1.64 17.47 -2.94
CA ASP A 170 -0.61 18.21 -3.69
C ASP A 170 0.71 18.36 -2.92
N GLU A 171 0.69 18.21 -1.59
CA GLU A 171 1.90 18.08 -0.80
C GLU A 171 2.50 16.70 -1.01
N LEU A 172 1.70 15.63 -0.85
CA LEU A 172 2.13 14.25 -1.16
C LEU A 172 2.73 14.10 -2.56
N ARG A 173 2.16 14.77 -3.58
CA ARG A 173 2.72 14.76 -4.94
C ARG A 173 4.12 15.38 -5.03
N ARG A 174 4.38 16.45 -4.27
CA ARG A 174 5.68 17.16 -4.27
C ARG A 174 6.72 16.46 -3.41
N THR A 175 6.33 15.91 -2.26
CA THR A 175 7.24 15.29 -1.27
C THR A 175 7.23 13.76 -1.31
N ALA A 176 6.62 13.14 -2.35
CA ALA A 176 6.48 11.68 -2.50
C ALA A 176 7.80 10.91 -2.29
N ARG A 177 8.94 11.49 -2.67
CA ARG A 177 10.26 10.88 -2.48
C ARG A 177 10.70 10.89 -1.02
N GLU A 178 10.63 12.02 -0.34
CA GLU A 178 11.01 12.18 1.08
C GLU A 178 10.14 11.29 1.97
N ILE A 179 8.84 11.25 1.70
CA ILE A 179 7.88 10.37 2.38
C ILE A 179 8.21 8.89 2.13
N ALA A 180 8.57 8.52 0.90
CA ALA A 180 8.97 7.15 0.59
C ALA A 180 10.28 6.74 1.29
N GLU A 181 11.23 7.65 1.44
CA GLU A 181 12.46 7.42 2.21
C GLU A 181 12.18 7.17 3.69
N ASP A 182 11.32 7.99 4.33
CA ASP A 182 10.90 7.75 5.73
C ASP A 182 10.16 6.41 5.90
N LEU A 183 9.17 6.13 5.05
CA LEU A 183 8.44 4.87 5.06
C LEU A 183 9.37 3.67 4.94
N VAL A 184 10.35 3.72 4.01
CA VAL A 184 11.32 2.63 3.84
C VAL A 184 12.31 2.55 5.00
N ALA A 185 12.73 3.67 5.59
CA ALA A 185 13.55 3.67 6.80
C ALA A 185 12.82 3.01 7.99
N ARG A 186 11.54 3.35 8.21
CA ARG A 186 10.67 2.70 9.21
C ARG A 186 10.49 1.21 8.94
N LEU A 187 10.31 0.81 7.67
CA LEU A 187 10.20 -0.60 7.27
C LEU A 187 11.52 -1.38 7.48
N ALA A 188 12.66 -0.73 7.30
CA ALA A 188 13.99 -1.33 7.43
C ALA A 188 14.49 -1.46 8.88
N ALA A 189 14.00 -0.62 9.80
CA ALA A 189 14.38 -0.64 11.21
C ALA A 189 14.22 -2.02 11.90
N PRO A 190 13.10 -2.77 11.75
CA PRO A 190 12.96 -4.12 12.31
C PRO A 190 13.68 -5.22 11.50
N LEU A 191 14.35 -4.88 10.39
CA LEU A 191 15.14 -5.80 9.55
C LEU A 191 16.66 -5.66 9.76
N SER A 192 17.08 -4.76 10.66
CA SER A 192 18.49 -4.43 10.96
C SER A 192 18.92 -5.01 12.31
#